data_AF-A0A6L7MY54-F1
#
_entry.id   AF-A0A6L7MY54-F1
#
_cell.length_a   1.000
_cell.length_b   1.000
_cell.length_c   1.000
_cell.angle_alpha   90.00
_cell.angle_beta   90.00
_cell.angle_gamma   90.00
#
_symmetry.space_group_name_H-M   'P 1'
#
loop_
_entity.id
_entity.type
_entity.pdbx_description
1 polymer ?
#
loop_
_entity_poly.entity_id
_entity_poly.type
_entity_poly.pdbx_seq_one_letter_code
_entity_poly.pdbx_strand_id
1 'polypeptide(L)'
;MGETVTISTSEYDRLCAMAEDLADIRAVLSFQVRIEAGAEEFVPAAIADRLIDGESPLKVWRDYRGMSQSGLARAAGVDRVQIVDIEAGRANGSVRTLAALANALNVTVDDLVPAHLAREDPSIARGVLKSRAQNPTSASGRTKAPRRSYPPKLQSRKSTMARDTYKYHFKRGNKILHTGITNDLDRREREHQGSIDPKGHISQVGRRTTHDGAKSWEDDQRAKGKPTGP
;
A
#
# COMPACT_ATOMS: atom_id res chain seq x y z
N MET A 1 35.81 39.93 -17.31
CA MET A 1 36.07 38.56 -17.79
C MET A 1 36.12 37.67 -16.56
N GLY A 2 35.30 36.62 -16.48
CA GLY A 2 35.33 35.70 -15.33
C GLY A 2 36.61 34.86 -15.32
N GLU A 3 37.14 34.60 -14.14
CA GLU A 3 38.26 33.69 -13.94
C GLU A 3 37.79 32.25 -14.19
N THR A 4 38.42 31.54 -15.12
CA THR A 4 38.07 30.15 -15.48
C THR A 4 39.26 29.24 -15.26
N VAL A 5 39.00 28.06 -14.69
CA VAL A 5 40.00 27.00 -14.49
C VAL A 5 39.72 25.86 -15.46
N THR A 6 40.75 25.34 -16.14
CA THR A 6 40.65 24.19 -17.05
C THR A 6 41.16 22.94 -16.35
N ILE A 7 40.33 21.91 -16.26
CA ILE A 7 40.65 20.59 -15.69
C ILE A 7 40.31 19.49 -16.70
N SER A 8 40.89 18.29 -16.52
CA SER A 8 40.49 17.14 -17.34
C SER A 8 39.06 16.71 -16.99
N THR A 9 38.36 16.10 -17.95
CA THR A 9 37.03 15.54 -17.72
C THR A 9 37.04 14.52 -16.58
N SER A 10 38.07 13.67 -16.49
CA SER A 10 38.19 12.69 -15.40
C SER A 10 38.26 13.32 -14.02
N GLU A 11 38.94 14.47 -13.89
CA GLU A 11 39.04 15.18 -12.61
C GLU A 11 37.74 15.93 -12.30
N TYR A 12 37.09 16.51 -13.33
CA TYR A 12 35.75 17.09 -13.18
C TYR A 12 34.74 16.05 -12.68
N ASP A 13 34.68 14.88 -13.30
CA ASP A 13 33.77 13.79 -12.93
C ASP A 13 34.04 13.31 -11.49
N ARG A 14 35.32 13.20 -11.11
CA ARG A 14 35.72 12.87 -9.74
C ARG A 14 35.23 13.91 -8.74
N LEU A 15 35.39 15.21 -9.03
CA LEU A 15 34.93 16.28 -8.16
C LEU A 15 33.40 16.31 -8.05
N CYS A 16 32.69 16.05 -9.15
CA CYS A 16 31.24 15.89 -9.13
C CYS A 16 30.81 14.72 -8.25
N ALA A 17 31.41 13.53 -8.42
CA ALA A 17 31.11 12.36 -7.59
C ALA A 17 31.37 12.63 -6.10
N MET A 18 32.49 13.28 -5.75
CA MET A 18 32.78 13.65 -4.36
C MET A 18 31.78 14.66 -3.80
N ALA A 19 31.26 15.57 -4.63
CA ALA A 19 30.23 16.53 -4.22
C ALA A 19 28.88 15.84 -3.96
N GLU A 20 28.52 14.84 -4.77
CA GLU A 20 27.34 13.99 -4.57
C GLU A 20 27.46 13.17 -3.27
N ASP A 21 28.59 12.46 -3.08
CA ASP A 21 28.86 11.71 -1.85
C ASP A 21 28.76 12.60 -0.59
N LEU A 22 29.30 13.82 -0.67
CA LEU A 22 29.22 14.78 0.42
C LEU A 22 27.78 15.23 0.70
N ALA A 23 26.95 15.39 -0.34
CA ALA A 23 25.55 15.74 -0.18
C ALA A 23 24.77 14.62 0.54
N ASP A 24 25.03 13.37 0.18
CA ASP A 24 24.43 12.20 0.83
C ASP A 24 24.84 12.09 2.30
N ILE A 25 26.14 12.27 2.60
CA ILE A 25 26.65 12.29 3.98
C ILE A 25 25.97 13.40 4.78
N ARG A 26 25.84 14.61 4.21
CA ARG A 26 25.16 15.73 4.86
C ARG A 26 23.70 15.44 5.13
N ALA A 27 23.01 14.77 4.22
CA ALA A 27 21.62 14.37 4.41
C ALA A 27 21.48 13.43 5.62
N VAL A 28 22.31 12.39 5.70
CA VAL A 28 22.33 11.44 6.83
C VAL A 28 22.65 12.14 8.16
N LEU A 29 23.67 13.00 8.19
CA LEU A 29 24.03 13.74 9.40
C LEU A 29 22.91 14.68 9.84
N SER A 30 22.24 15.35 8.90
CA SER A 30 21.11 16.23 9.23
C SER A 30 19.93 15.45 9.82
N PHE A 31 19.66 14.24 9.30
CA PHE A 31 18.62 13.35 9.80
C PHE A 31 18.96 12.87 11.23
N GLN A 32 20.21 12.47 11.46
CA GLN A 32 20.70 12.06 12.78
C GLN A 32 20.52 13.17 13.83
N VAL A 33 20.86 14.42 13.49
CA VAL A 33 20.65 15.57 14.37
C VAL A 33 19.17 15.78 14.70
N ARG A 34 18.27 15.59 13.72
CA ARG A 34 16.81 15.71 13.96
C ARG A 34 16.27 14.60 14.85
N ILE A 35 16.79 13.38 14.73
CA ILE A 35 16.46 12.27 15.65
C ILE A 35 16.93 12.57 17.07
N GLU A 36 18.17 13.04 17.24
CA GLU A 36 18.72 13.39 18.55
C GLU A 36 17.95 14.55 19.20
N ALA A 37 17.48 15.49 18.39
CA ALA A 37 16.61 16.59 18.84
C ALA A 37 15.15 16.16 19.11
N GLY A 38 14.77 14.90 18.82
CA GLY A 38 13.41 14.38 18.96
C GLY A 38 12.41 14.94 17.94
N ALA A 39 12.90 15.59 16.88
CA ALA A 39 12.08 16.09 15.78
C ALA A 39 11.77 15.01 14.73
N GLU A 40 12.57 13.94 14.70
CA GLU A 40 12.34 12.73 13.89
C GLU A 40 12.45 11.49 14.77
N GLU A 41 11.89 10.38 14.31
CA GLU A 41 11.98 9.08 14.98
C GLU A 41 12.19 7.94 13.96
N PHE A 42 12.79 6.85 14.42
CA PHE A 42 12.77 5.60 13.67
C PHE A 42 11.42 4.91 13.86
N VAL A 43 10.70 4.72 12.77
CA VAL A 43 9.42 4.00 12.75
C VAL A 43 9.70 2.50 12.60
N PRO A 44 9.16 1.62 13.48
CA PRO A 44 9.33 0.18 13.33
C PRO A 44 8.80 -0.34 11.99
N ALA A 45 9.48 -1.34 11.42
CA ALA A 45 9.10 -1.94 10.14
C ALA A 45 7.63 -2.40 10.11
N ALA A 46 7.13 -3.00 11.19
CA ALA A 46 5.74 -3.44 11.29
C ALA A 46 4.71 -2.29 11.13
N ILE A 47 5.07 -1.06 11.48
CA ILE A 47 4.21 0.11 11.26
C ILE A 47 4.26 0.53 9.78
N ALA A 48 5.46 0.53 9.18
CA ALA A 48 5.63 0.80 7.76
C ALA A 48 4.89 -0.21 6.88
N ASP A 49 4.97 -1.51 7.22
CA ASP A 49 4.29 -2.58 6.49
C ASP A 49 2.77 -2.36 6.45
N ARG A 50 2.16 -1.96 7.58
CA ARG A 50 0.72 -1.64 7.63
C ARG A 50 0.35 -0.47 6.72
N LEU A 51 1.20 0.56 6.64
CA LEU A 51 1.00 1.70 5.73
C LEU A 51 1.11 1.25 4.26
N ILE A 52 2.09 0.40 3.96
CA ILE A 52 2.31 -0.17 2.62
C ILE A 52 1.13 -1.06 2.20
N ASP A 53 0.60 -1.85 3.13
CA ASP A 53 -0.58 -2.71 2.93
C ASP A 53 -1.89 -1.91 2.72
N GLY A 54 -1.83 -0.59 2.89
CA GLY A 54 -2.94 0.32 2.63
C GLY A 54 -3.93 0.43 3.78
N GLU A 55 -3.53 0.10 5.01
CA GLU A 55 -4.30 0.53 6.18
C GLU A 55 -4.39 2.06 6.23
N SER A 56 -5.47 2.58 6.83
CA SER A 56 -5.62 4.04 6.98
C SER A 56 -4.43 4.61 7.77
N PRO A 57 -3.67 5.58 7.21
CA PRO A 57 -2.52 6.15 7.90
C PRO A 57 -2.87 6.74 9.27
N LEU A 58 -4.01 7.43 9.35
CA LEU A 58 -4.52 7.98 10.61
C LEU A 58 -4.70 6.91 11.68
N LYS A 59 -5.24 5.74 11.31
CA LYS A 59 -5.43 4.62 12.22
C LYS A 59 -4.09 4.03 12.66
N VAL A 60 -3.18 3.81 11.71
CA VAL A 60 -1.86 3.20 11.98
C VAL A 60 -1.08 4.05 12.98
N TRP A 61 -0.96 5.36 12.71
CA TRP A 61 -0.29 6.31 13.60
C TRP A 61 -0.99 6.42 14.95
N ARG A 62 -2.32 6.47 14.98
CA ARG A 62 -3.08 6.51 16.23
C ARG A 62 -2.82 5.28 17.10
N ASP A 63 -2.84 4.09 16.50
CA ASP A 63 -2.56 2.83 17.22
C ASP A 63 -1.11 2.80 17.72
N TYR A 64 -0.15 3.28 16.91
CA TYR A 64 1.26 3.37 17.29
C TYR A 64 1.49 4.31 18.48
N ARG A 65 0.75 5.42 18.56
CA ARG A 65 0.75 6.35 19.71
C ARG A 65 -0.10 5.86 20.90
N GLY A 66 -0.73 4.68 20.81
CA GLY A 66 -1.57 4.12 21.88
C GLY A 66 -2.85 4.91 22.15
N MET A 67 -3.33 5.71 21.19
CA MET A 67 -4.50 6.56 21.37
C MET A 67 -5.79 5.86 20.95
N SER A 68 -6.87 6.07 21.72
CA SER A 68 -8.22 5.76 21.24
C SER A 68 -8.75 6.85 20.31
N GLN A 69 -9.72 6.56 19.44
CA GLN A 69 -10.36 7.56 18.58
C GLN A 69 -10.91 8.76 19.38
N SER A 70 -11.50 8.49 20.56
CA SER A 70 -12.00 9.54 21.45
C SER A 70 -10.88 10.32 22.13
N GLY A 71 -9.74 9.67 22.41
CA GLY A 71 -8.54 10.31 22.94
C GLY A 71 -7.93 11.28 21.92
N LEU A 72 -7.78 10.83 20.68
CA LEU A 72 -7.28 11.66 19.59
C LEU A 72 -8.22 12.83 19.27
N ALA A 73 -9.54 12.59 19.27
CA ALA A 73 -10.53 13.65 19.09
C ALA A 73 -10.35 14.79 20.10
N ARG A 74 -10.17 14.45 21.38
CA ARG A 74 -9.92 15.42 22.46
C ARG A 74 -8.58 16.14 22.28
N ALA A 75 -7.52 15.41 21.94
CA ALA A 75 -6.18 15.98 21.78
C ALA A 75 -6.12 16.94 20.58
N ALA A 76 -6.77 16.61 19.47
CA ALA A 76 -6.78 17.42 18.26
C ALA A 76 -7.88 18.50 18.24
N GLY A 77 -8.83 18.48 19.17
CA GLY A 77 -9.98 19.39 19.18
C GLY A 77 -10.93 19.20 17.99
N VAL A 78 -11.10 17.96 17.53
CA VAL A 78 -11.95 17.59 16.38
C VAL A 78 -13.07 16.65 16.81
N ASP A 79 -14.12 16.54 15.98
CA ASP A 79 -15.21 15.62 16.27
C ASP A 79 -14.76 14.16 16.03
N ARG A 80 -15.09 13.26 16.97
CA ARG A 80 -14.78 11.83 16.86
C ARG A 80 -15.34 11.20 15.56
N VAL A 81 -16.50 11.67 15.10
CA VAL A 81 -17.12 11.21 13.84
C VAL A 81 -16.19 11.48 12.65
N GLN A 82 -15.49 12.62 12.64
CA GLN A 82 -14.52 12.93 11.57
C GLN A 82 -13.38 11.90 11.54
N ILE A 83 -12.86 11.52 12.70
CA ILE A 83 -11.81 10.49 12.81
C ILE A 83 -12.34 9.14 12.28
N VAL A 84 -13.55 8.75 12.68
CA VAL A 84 -14.18 7.49 12.24
C VAL A 84 -14.42 7.46 10.73
N ASP A 85 -14.78 8.60 10.12
CA ASP A 85 -14.95 8.72 8.68
C ASP A 85 -13.62 8.69 7.93
N ILE A 86 -12.57 9.32 8.46
CA ILE A 86 -11.23 9.30 7.89
C ILE A 86 -10.61 7.91 7.97
N GLU A 87 -10.70 7.24 9.12
CA GLU A 87 -10.17 5.89 9.29
C GLU A 87 -10.86 4.85 8.40
N ALA A 88 -12.13 5.08 8.08
CA ALA A 88 -12.88 4.21 7.18
C ALA A 88 -12.76 4.60 5.69
N GLY A 89 -12.00 5.65 5.36
CA GLY A 89 -11.85 6.16 3.99
C GLY A 89 -13.14 6.78 3.40
N ARG A 90 -14.10 7.17 4.24
CA ARG A 90 -15.34 7.84 3.79
C ARG A 90 -15.13 9.35 3.53
N ALA A 91 -14.14 9.95 4.18
CA ALA A 91 -13.77 11.35 4.01
C ALA A 91 -12.27 11.53 4.25
N ASN A 92 -11.63 12.48 3.57
CA ASN A 92 -10.19 12.77 3.80
C ASN A 92 -9.97 13.83 4.89
N GLY A 93 -11.04 14.49 5.35
CA GLY A 93 -10.94 15.65 6.24
C GLY A 93 -10.53 16.93 5.50
N SER A 94 -10.68 18.08 6.16
CA SER A 94 -10.13 19.35 5.66
C SER A 94 -8.64 19.44 5.99
N VAL A 95 -7.87 20.26 5.26
CA VAL A 95 -6.46 20.54 5.57
C VAL A 95 -6.29 20.97 7.03
N ARG A 96 -7.20 21.81 7.54
CA ARG A 96 -7.22 22.23 8.95
C ARG A 96 -7.42 21.05 9.92
N THR A 97 -8.31 20.12 9.58
CA THR A 97 -8.56 18.91 10.38
C THR A 97 -7.35 17.99 10.38
N LEU A 98 -6.75 17.75 9.21
CA LEU A 98 -5.54 16.93 9.09
C LEU A 98 -4.35 17.55 9.83
N ALA A 99 -4.15 18.86 9.74
CA ALA A 99 -3.12 19.57 10.49
C ALA A 99 -3.31 19.42 12.01
N ALA A 100 -4.54 19.55 12.51
CA ALA A 100 -4.83 19.35 13.93
C ALA A 100 -4.56 17.90 14.40
N LEU A 101 -4.93 16.92 13.56
CA LEU A 101 -4.68 15.51 13.84
C LEU A 101 -3.17 15.17 13.79
N ALA A 102 -2.45 15.70 12.80
CA ALA A 102 -1.01 15.50 12.63
C ALA A 102 -0.23 16.06 13.84
N ASN A 103 -0.56 17.28 14.27
CA ASN A 103 0.02 17.89 15.47
C ASN A 103 -0.26 17.05 16.73
N ALA A 104 -1.47 16.53 16.90
CA ALA A 104 -1.82 15.69 18.04
C ALA A 104 -1.10 14.32 18.04
N LEU A 105 -0.71 13.83 16.87
CA LEU A 105 0.01 12.56 16.69
C LEU A 105 1.53 12.74 16.60
N ASN A 106 2.03 13.98 16.60
CA ASN A 106 3.43 14.34 16.35
C ASN A 106 3.95 13.69 15.06
N VAL A 107 3.24 13.93 13.96
CA VAL A 107 3.61 13.51 12.59
C VAL A 107 3.35 14.68 11.64
N THR A 108 3.80 14.57 10.40
CA THR A 108 3.50 15.58 9.37
C THR A 108 2.09 15.35 8.78
N VAL A 109 1.57 16.35 8.08
CA VAL A 109 0.29 16.19 7.36
C VAL A 109 0.41 15.14 6.26
N ASP A 110 1.55 15.07 5.58
CA ASP A 110 1.81 14.11 4.51
C ASP A 110 1.77 12.65 5.03
N ASP A 111 2.19 12.42 6.27
CA ASP A 111 2.11 11.10 6.93
C ASP A 111 0.66 10.62 7.14
N LEU A 112 -0.33 11.51 7.08
CA LEU A 112 -1.74 11.19 7.20
C LEU A 112 -2.46 11.05 5.85
N VAL A 113 -1.80 11.44 4.74
CA VAL A 113 -2.37 11.35 3.40
C VAL A 113 -2.06 9.97 2.82
N PRO A 114 -3.07 9.17 2.44
CA PRO A 114 -2.83 7.87 1.80
C PRO A 114 -1.99 8.00 0.52
N ALA A 115 -0.96 7.18 0.39
CA ALA A 115 -0.03 7.22 -0.75
C ALA A 115 -0.69 7.02 -2.13
N HIS A 116 -1.87 6.36 -2.20
CA HIS A 116 -2.63 6.22 -3.44
C HIS A 116 -3.25 7.54 -3.92
N LEU A 117 -3.56 8.49 -3.01
CA LEU A 117 -4.01 9.84 -3.39
C LEU A 117 -2.87 10.70 -3.96
N ALA A 118 -1.62 10.34 -3.70
CA ALA A 118 -0.44 11.01 -4.27
C ALA A 118 -0.08 10.50 -5.68
N ARG A 119 -0.71 9.42 -6.16
CA ARG A 119 -0.38 8.78 -7.45
C ARG A 119 -1.55 8.64 -8.44
N GLU A 120 -2.78 9.04 -8.09
CA GLU A 120 -3.93 8.72 -8.94
C GLU A 120 -4.26 9.77 -10.01
N ASP A 121 -4.38 9.24 -11.23
CA ASP A 121 -4.88 9.88 -12.45
C ASP A 121 -6.15 10.73 -12.20
N PRO A 122 -6.27 11.91 -12.86
CA PRO A 122 -7.42 12.82 -12.71
C PRO A 122 -8.81 12.24 -13.03
N SER A 123 -8.91 10.99 -13.50
CA SER A 123 -10.16 10.36 -13.93
C SER A 123 -11.02 9.81 -12.78
N ILE A 124 -10.45 9.53 -11.60
CA ILE A 124 -11.16 8.96 -10.43
C ILE A 124 -11.90 10.05 -9.61
N ALA A 125 -11.54 11.34 -9.78
CA ALA A 125 -12.04 12.46 -8.97
C ALA A 125 -13.52 12.87 -9.21
N ARG A 126 -14.33 12.09 -9.95
CA ARG A 126 -15.74 12.43 -10.25
C ARG A 126 -16.79 11.95 -9.24
N GLY A 127 -16.38 11.33 -8.13
CA GLY A 127 -17.32 10.68 -7.20
C GLY A 127 -17.95 11.56 -6.11
N VAL A 128 -17.29 12.63 -5.65
CA VAL A 128 -17.69 13.29 -4.39
C VAL A 128 -17.64 14.81 -4.49
N LEU A 129 -18.45 15.39 -5.38
CA LEU A 129 -18.82 16.81 -5.34
C LEU A 129 -20.28 17.02 -5.77
N LYS A 130 -21.22 16.72 -4.88
CA LYS A 130 -22.58 17.27 -4.86
C LYS A 130 -22.98 17.34 -3.38
N SER A 131 -23.42 18.43 -2.76
CA SER A 131 -23.94 19.69 -3.27
C SER A 131 -24.01 20.69 -2.09
N ARG A 132 -23.64 21.96 -2.33
CA ARG A 132 -24.13 23.08 -1.53
C ARG A 132 -24.96 23.96 -2.46
N ALA A 133 -26.26 23.98 -2.27
CA ALA A 133 -27.15 25.03 -2.75
C ALA A 133 -28.25 25.22 -1.72
N GLN A 134 -28.46 26.48 -1.31
CA GLN A 134 -29.43 26.88 -0.30
C GLN A 134 -30.82 27.08 -0.92
N ASN A 135 -31.84 26.67 -0.15
CA ASN A 135 -33.19 27.25 0.02
C ASN A 135 -34.25 27.09 -1.09
N PRO A 136 -35.58 27.29 -0.81
CA PRO A 136 -36.36 27.21 0.44
C PRO A 136 -37.78 26.55 0.28
N THR A 137 -38.50 26.39 1.41
CA THR A 137 -40.00 26.37 1.57
C THR A 137 -40.93 25.38 0.83
N SER A 138 -41.69 24.64 1.65
CA SER A 138 -43.13 24.28 1.57
C SER A 138 -43.73 23.66 0.29
N ALA A 139 -44.21 22.41 0.39
CA ALA A 139 -45.63 22.04 0.21
C ALA A 139 -45.86 20.51 0.10
N SER A 140 -46.73 20.03 0.99
CA SER A 140 -47.76 18.98 0.82
C SER A 140 -47.62 17.93 -0.31
N GLY A 141 -47.55 16.66 0.08
CA GLY A 141 -47.77 15.53 -0.82
C GLY A 141 -47.66 14.19 -0.12
N ARG A 142 -48.77 13.69 0.46
CA ARG A 142 -48.90 12.30 0.93
C ARG A 142 -48.77 11.34 -0.26
N THR A 143 -47.77 10.47 -0.26
CA THR A 143 -47.85 9.17 -0.95
C THR A 143 -47.17 8.07 -0.12
N LYS A 144 -47.77 6.89 -0.22
CA LYS A 144 -47.62 5.66 0.58
C LYS A 144 -46.18 5.12 0.54
N ALA A 145 -45.61 4.78 1.69
CA ALA A 145 -44.31 4.12 1.78
C ALA A 145 -44.33 2.74 1.08
N PRO A 146 -43.44 2.46 0.09
CA PRO A 146 -43.19 1.10 -0.34
C PRO A 146 -42.32 0.38 0.69
N ARG A 147 -42.55 -0.93 0.82
CA ARG A 147 -41.89 -1.83 1.77
C ARG A 147 -40.37 -1.69 1.74
N ARG A 148 -39.78 -1.66 2.94
CA ARG A 148 -38.34 -1.69 3.22
C ARG A 148 -37.66 -2.87 2.51
N SER A 149 -37.22 -2.66 1.27
CA SER A 149 -36.22 -3.51 0.63
C SER A 149 -34.88 -3.14 1.23
N TYR A 150 -34.30 -4.05 2.01
CA TYR A 150 -32.94 -3.86 2.50
C TYR A 150 -31.99 -3.75 1.30
N PRO A 151 -31.03 -2.81 1.31
CA PRO A 151 -29.96 -2.81 0.33
C PRO A 151 -29.21 -4.15 0.41
N PRO A 152 -28.77 -4.72 -0.73
CA PRO A 152 -27.98 -5.93 -0.72
C PRO A 152 -26.73 -5.68 0.14
N LYS A 153 -26.42 -6.62 1.04
CA LYS A 153 -25.24 -6.54 1.91
C LYS A 153 -24.02 -6.16 1.06
N LEU A 154 -23.35 -5.08 1.45
CA LEU A 154 -22.12 -4.61 0.83
C LEU A 154 -21.07 -5.73 0.97
N GLN A 155 -20.96 -6.59 -0.05
CA GLN A 155 -19.87 -7.55 -0.13
C GLN A 155 -18.59 -6.74 -0.18
N SER A 156 -17.71 -6.94 0.79
CA SER A 156 -16.41 -6.27 0.86
C SER A 156 -15.77 -6.28 -0.53
N ARG A 157 -15.46 -5.11 -1.09
CA ARG A 157 -14.65 -5.02 -2.30
C ARG A 157 -13.26 -5.52 -1.91
N LYS A 158 -13.05 -6.83 -2.09
CA LYS A 158 -11.75 -7.50 -1.98
C LYS A 158 -10.78 -6.68 -2.82
N SER A 159 -9.68 -6.24 -2.21
CA SER A 159 -8.50 -5.70 -2.89
C SER A 159 -8.31 -6.43 -4.23
N THR A 160 -8.35 -5.69 -5.33
CA THR A 160 -8.23 -6.23 -6.69
C THR A 160 -6.75 -6.44 -7.00
N MET A 161 -6.03 -7.19 -6.17
CA MET A 161 -4.74 -7.74 -6.55
C MET A 161 -4.95 -8.61 -7.79
N ALA A 162 -4.10 -8.43 -8.81
CA ALA A 162 -4.15 -9.21 -10.03
C ALA A 162 -4.16 -10.71 -9.70
N ARG A 163 -5.13 -11.45 -10.25
CA ARG A 163 -5.24 -12.91 -10.11
C ARG A 163 -4.61 -13.57 -11.33
N ASP A 164 -3.33 -13.33 -11.53
CA ASP A 164 -2.55 -13.78 -12.69
C ASP A 164 -1.60 -14.92 -12.37
N THR A 165 -1.51 -15.34 -11.10
CA THR A 165 -0.57 -16.37 -10.68
C THR A 165 -1.22 -17.77 -10.69
N TYR A 166 -0.56 -18.70 -11.36
CA TYR A 166 -0.89 -20.11 -11.42
C TYR A 166 -0.09 -20.90 -10.38
N LYS A 167 -0.75 -21.92 -9.81
CA LYS A 167 -0.13 -22.95 -8.98
C LYS A 167 -0.03 -24.22 -9.80
N TYR A 168 1.06 -24.97 -9.70
CA TYR A 168 1.23 -26.15 -10.55
C TYR A 168 2.07 -27.27 -9.93
N HIS A 169 1.89 -28.47 -10.46
CA HIS A 169 2.75 -29.62 -10.24
C HIS A 169 3.42 -30.01 -11.56
N PHE A 170 4.74 -30.05 -11.59
CA PHE A 170 5.50 -30.69 -12.65
C PHE A 170 5.57 -32.19 -12.38
N LYS A 171 5.06 -32.99 -13.33
CA LYS A 171 4.85 -34.42 -13.17
C LYS A 171 5.48 -35.21 -14.29
N ARG A 172 5.91 -36.43 -13.97
CA ARG A 172 6.17 -37.51 -14.93
C ARG A 172 5.31 -38.71 -14.55
N GLY A 173 4.28 -38.97 -15.36
CA GLY A 173 3.22 -39.92 -15.00
C GLY A 173 2.57 -39.55 -13.67
N ASN A 174 2.51 -40.48 -12.71
CA ASN A 174 1.93 -40.24 -11.38
C ASN A 174 2.89 -39.60 -10.36
N LYS A 175 4.16 -39.37 -10.72
CA LYS A 175 5.16 -38.82 -9.80
C LYS A 175 5.25 -37.30 -9.95
N ILE A 176 5.14 -36.58 -8.83
CA ILE A 176 5.41 -35.14 -8.76
C ILE A 176 6.92 -34.96 -8.61
N LEU A 177 7.55 -34.33 -9.60
CA LEU A 177 8.98 -34.03 -9.59
C LEU A 177 9.25 -32.64 -9.03
N HIS A 178 8.35 -31.69 -9.28
CA HIS A 178 8.46 -30.34 -8.77
C HIS A 178 7.09 -29.70 -8.58
N THR A 179 6.99 -28.72 -7.70
CA THR A 179 5.78 -27.95 -7.40
C THR A 179 6.16 -26.49 -7.24
N GLY A 180 5.37 -25.59 -7.81
CA GLY A 180 5.58 -24.17 -7.58
C GLY A 180 4.53 -23.27 -8.19
N ILE A 181 4.88 -21.99 -8.28
CA ILE A 181 4.01 -20.92 -8.79
C ILE A 181 4.62 -20.23 -10.01
N THR A 182 3.78 -19.77 -10.94
CA THR A 182 4.23 -19.06 -12.15
C THR A 182 3.11 -18.18 -12.69
N ASN A 183 3.45 -17.11 -13.39
CA ASN A 183 2.50 -16.31 -14.18
C ASN A 183 2.29 -16.87 -15.60
N ASP A 184 3.18 -17.74 -16.05
CA ASP A 184 3.18 -18.38 -17.37
C ASP A 184 3.51 -19.88 -17.21
N LEU A 185 2.55 -20.75 -17.53
CA LEU A 185 2.70 -22.21 -17.40
C LEU A 185 3.55 -22.80 -18.54
N ASP A 186 3.36 -22.33 -19.77
CA ASP A 186 4.02 -22.89 -20.95
C ASP A 186 5.51 -22.61 -20.92
N ARG A 187 5.89 -21.39 -20.53
CA ARG A 187 7.30 -21.03 -20.30
C ARG A 187 7.91 -21.91 -19.22
N ARG A 188 7.23 -22.04 -18.09
CA ARG A 188 7.75 -22.80 -16.93
C ARG A 188 7.88 -24.28 -17.24
N GLU A 189 7.00 -24.83 -18.07
CA GLU A 189 7.06 -26.23 -18.50
C GLU A 189 8.31 -26.50 -19.31
N ARG A 190 8.63 -25.62 -20.27
CA ARG A 190 9.88 -25.72 -21.06
C ARG A 190 11.12 -25.64 -20.18
N GLU A 191 11.12 -24.74 -19.20
CA GLU A 191 12.22 -24.62 -18.22
C GLU A 191 12.43 -25.92 -17.43
N HIS A 192 11.35 -26.54 -16.95
CA HIS A 192 11.41 -27.81 -16.23
C HIS A 192 11.76 -29.00 -17.13
N GLN A 193 11.31 -29.00 -18.38
CA GLN A 193 11.73 -29.99 -19.37
C GLN A 193 13.23 -29.91 -19.67
N GLY A 194 13.79 -28.70 -19.73
CA GLY A 194 15.22 -28.50 -19.95
C GLY A 194 16.10 -28.78 -18.72
N SER A 195 15.59 -28.55 -17.51
CA SER A 195 16.40 -28.62 -16.27
C SER A 195 16.12 -29.82 -15.37
N ILE A 196 14.89 -30.34 -15.34
CA ILE A 196 14.46 -31.42 -14.45
C ILE A 196 14.24 -32.72 -15.23
N ASP A 197 13.31 -32.72 -16.18
CA ASP A 197 12.96 -33.94 -16.94
C ASP A 197 12.34 -33.60 -18.29
N PRO A 198 13.00 -33.93 -19.42
CA PRO A 198 12.51 -33.61 -20.77
C PRO A 198 11.14 -34.21 -21.12
N LYS A 199 10.68 -35.24 -20.39
CA LYS A 199 9.40 -35.90 -20.61
C LYS A 199 8.34 -35.52 -19.56
N GLY A 200 8.65 -34.59 -18.66
CA GLY A 200 7.69 -34.10 -17.69
C GLY A 200 6.75 -33.04 -18.29
N HIS A 201 5.58 -32.88 -17.68
CA HIS A 201 4.63 -31.82 -18.02
C HIS A 201 4.08 -31.16 -16.75
N ILE A 202 3.66 -29.91 -16.89
CA ILE A 202 3.03 -29.10 -15.85
C ILE A 202 1.52 -29.39 -15.81
N SER A 203 1.02 -29.63 -14.61
CA SER A 203 -0.40 -29.77 -14.31
C SER A 203 -0.83 -28.63 -13.39
N GLN A 204 -1.71 -27.75 -13.89
CA GLN A 204 -2.25 -26.64 -13.11
C GLN A 204 -3.09 -27.13 -11.93
N VAL A 205 -2.93 -26.47 -10.78
CA VAL A 205 -3.66 -26.76 -9.54
C VAL A 205 -4.64 -25.63 -9.23
N GLY A 206 -5.92 -25.89 -9.49
CA GLY A 206 -7.00 -24.97 -9.16
C GLY A 206 -7.05 -23.73 -10.07
N ARG A 207 -7.80 -22.71 -9.62
CA ARG A 207 -7.98 -21.45 -10.35
C ARG A 207 -6.78 -20.52 -10.12
N ARG A 208 -6.59 -19.54 -11.02
CA ARG A 208 -5.63 -18.45 -10.85
C ARG A 208 -5.91 -17.68 -9.55
N THR A 209 -4.86 -17.38 -8.82
CA THR A 209 -4.91 -16.68 -7.53
C THR A 209 -4.01 -15.46 -7.55
N THR A 210 -4.06 -14.66 -6.48
CA THR A 210 -3.06 -13.62 -6.22
C THR A 210 -1.71 -14.26 -5.96
N HIS A 211 -0.63 -13.52 -6.19
CA HIS A 211 0.74 -13.99 -5.93
C HIS A 211 0.90 -14.48 -4.48
N ASP A 212 0.44 -13.71 -3.48
CA ASP A 212 0.57 -14.07 -2.06
C ASP A 212 -0.23 -15.33 -1.71
N GLY A 213 -1.41 -15.49 -2.30
CA GLY A 213 -2.22 -16.70 -2.14
C GLY A 213 -1.59 -17.93 -2.83
N ALA A 214 -0.80 -17.72 -3.87
CA ALA A 214 -0.03 -18.78 -4.53
C ALA A 214 1.21 -19.14 -3.71
N LYS A 215 1.92 -18.15 -3.16
CA LYS A 215 3.09 -18.34 -2.29
C LYS A 215 2.74 -19.09 -1.01
N SER A 216 1.66 -18.69 -0.33
CA SER A 216 1.15 -19.43 0.85
C SER A 216 0.80 -20.89 0.52
N TRP A 217 0.30 -21.16 -0.70
CA TRP A 217 0.07 -22.53 -1.13
C TRP A 217 1.38 -23.30 -1.37
N GLU A 218 2.40 -22.66 -1.93
CA GLU A 218 3.72 -23.28 -2.15
C GLU A 218 4.40 -23.63 -0.81
N ASP A 219 4.31 -22.75 0.18
CA ASP A 219 4.78 -22.99 1.55
C ASP A 219 4.05 -24.18 2.18
N ASP A 220 2.73 -24.30 1.99
CA ASP A 220 1.96 -25.48 2.42
C ASP A 220 2.42 -26.77 1.73
N GLN A 221 2.86 -26.73 0.47
CA GLN A 221 3.41 -27.90 -0.23
C GLN A 221 4.79 -28.27 0.33
N ARG A 222 5.62 -27.27 0.66
CA ARG A 222 6.92 -27.46 1.31
C ARG A 222 6.76 -28.09 2.69
N ALA A 223 5.81 -27.60 3.50
CA ALA A 223 5.47 -28.16 4.80
C ALA A 223 4.98 -29.62 4.72
N LYS A 224 4.34 -30.00 3.59
CA LYS A 224 3.92 -31.38 3.30
C LYS A 224 5.02 -32.25 2.69
N GLY A 225 6.26 -31.76 2.63
CA GLY A 225 7.42 -32.51 2.14
C GLY A 225 7.45 -32.72 0.62
N LYS A 226 6.71 -31.91 -0.16
CA LYS A 226 6.78 -32.00 -1.62
C LYS A 226 8.05 -31.32 -2.16
N PRO A 227 8.55 -31.75 -3.33
CA PRO A 227 9.66 -31.09 -3.98
C PRO A 227 9.20 -29.72 -4.50
N THR A 228 9.44 -28.67 -3.72
CA THR A 228 9.24 -27.27 -4.10
C THR A 228 10.58 -26.64 -4.50
N GLY A 229 10.56 -25.55 -5.26
CA GLY A 229 11.78 -24.82 -5.61
C GLY A 229 12.54 -24.26 -4.40
N PRO A 230 13.82 -23.89 -4.56
CA PRO A 230 14.50 -23.03 -3.60
C PRO A 230 13.71 -21.73 -3.42
#